data_AF-A0A444YJZ3-F1
#
_entry.id   AF-A0A444YJZ3-F1
#
_cell.length_a   1.000
_cell.length_b   1.000
_cell.length_c   1.000
_cell.angle_alpha   90.00
_cell.angle_beta   90.00
_cell.angle_gamma   90.00
#
_symmetry.space_group_name_H-M   'P 1'
#
loop_
_entity.id
_entity.type
_entity.pdbx_description
1 polymer ?
#
loop_
_entity_poly.entity_id
_entity_poly.type
_entity_poly.pdbx_seq_one_letter_code
_entity_poly.pdbx_strand_id
1 'polypeptide(L)' 'MKIKQSRDVVKFKVRCSKYLYTLCVFNLEKADKLKQSLSLG' A
#
# COMPACT_ATOMS: atom_id res chain seq x y z
N MET A 1 4.69 3.00 -7.39
CA MET A 1 4.48 2.49 -6.01
C MET A 1 4.66 0.97 -5.98
N LYS A 2 5.10 0.37 -4.87
CA LYS A 2 5.19 -1.11 -4.71
C LYS A 2 4.26 -1.57 -3.59
N ILE A 3 3.48 -2.61 -3.81
CA ILE A 3 2.57 -3.16 -2.80
C ILE A 3 3.05 -4.55 -2.40
N LYS A 4 3.22 -4.79 -1.10
CA LYS A 4 3.59 -6.11 -0.55
C LYS A 4 2.51 -6.57 0.41
N GLN A 5 1.89 -7.71 0.12
CA GLN A 5 0.93 -8.34 1.01
C GLN A 5 1.63 -9.41 1.88
N SER A 6 1.24 -9.48 3.13
CA SER A 6 1.58 -10.52 4.11
C SER A 6 0.27 -10.94 4.80
N ARG A 7 0.26 -12.05 5.55
CA ARG A 7 -0.98 -12.68 6.05
C ARG A 7 -1.96 -11.69 6.66
N ASP A 8 -1.47 -10.80 7.52
CA ASP A 8 -2.30 -9.86 8.27
C ASP A 8 -2.08 -8.39 7.90
N VAL A 9 -1.23 -8.10 6.91
CA VAL A 9 -0.86 -6.72 6.60
C VAL A 9 -0.52 -6.53 5.13
N VAL A 10 -1.06 -5.45 4.58
CA VAL A 10 -0.69 -4.92 3.26
C VAL A 10 0.20 -3.70 3.46
N LYS A 11 1.38 -3.72 2.86
CA LYS A 11 2.36 -2.62 2.92
C LYS A 11 2.42 -1.91 1.57
N PHE A 12 2.02 -0.65 1.55
CA PHE A 12 2.13 0.24 0.40
C PHE A 12 3.44 1.02 0.51
N LYS A 13 4.38 0.73 -0.39
CA LYS A 13 5.69 1.37 -0.44
C LYS A 13 5.69 2.45 -1.53
N VAL A 14 5.76 3.70 -1.11
CA VAL A 14 5.79 4.88 -1.98
C VAL A 14 7.20 5.44 -2.01
N ARG A 15 7.81 5.45 -3.19
CA ARG A 15 9.12 6.06 -3.40
C ARG A 15 8.91 7.53 -3.74
N CYS A 16 9.42 8.41 -2.88
CA CYS A 16 9.55 9.83 -3.15
C CYS A 16 11.02 10.13 -3.53
N SER A 17 11.35 11.40 -3.76
CA SER A 17 12.68 11.81 -4.26
C SER A 17 13.84 11.31 -3.39
N LYS A 18 13.71 11.41 -2.06
CA LYS A 18 14.78 11.02 -1.12
C LYS A 18 14.47 9.75 -0.31
N TYR A 19 13.19 9.54 0.04
CA TYR A 19 12.79 8.51 0.99
C TYR A 19 11.79 7.51 0.41
N LEU A 20 11.74 6.33 1.03
CA LEU A 20 10.74 5.30 0.77
C LEU A 20 9.77 5.27 1.95
N TYR A 21 8.58 5.81 1.75
CA TYR A 21 7.51 5.75 2.74
C TYR A 21 6.81 4.41 2.66
N THR A 22 6.44 3.86 3.81
CA THR A 22 5.68 2.60 3.89
C THR A 22 4.45 2.80 4.75
N LEU A 23 3.28 2.67 4.14
CA LEU A 23 2.00 2.62 4.85
C LEU A 23 1.61 1.16 5.09
N CYS A 24 1.40 0.78 6.36
CA CYS A 24 0.97 -0.56 6.76
C CYS A 24 -0.53 -0.55 7.05
N VAL A 25 -1.31 -1.37 6.34
CA VAL A 25 -2.75 -1.50 6.51
C VAL A 25 -3.07 -2.94 6.90
N PHE A 26 -3.65 -3.12 8.08
CA PHE A 26 -3.95 -4.46 8.62
C PHE A 26 -5.33 -4.98 8.21
N ASN A 27 -6.26 -4.07 7.87
CA ASN A 27 -7.57 -4.46 7.38
C ASN A 27 -7.51 -4.70 5.87
N LEU A 28 -7.68 -5.96 5.45
CA LEU A 28 -7.56 -6.38 4.05
C LEU A 28 -8.58 -5.71 3.13
N GLU A 29 -9.83 -5.52 3.59
CA GLU A 29 -10.88 -4.90 2.78
C GLU A 29 -10.59 -3.41 2.51
N LYS A 30 -10.13 -2.69 3.54
CA LYS A 30 -9.67 -1.30 3.38
C LYS A 30 -8.44 -1.21 2.48
N ALA A 31 -7.53 -2.19 2.57
CA ALA A 31 -6.35 -2.24 1.72
C ALA A 31 -6.71 -2.47 0.24
N ASP A 32 -7.71 -3.30 -0.05
CA ASP A 32 -8.16 -3.55 -1.43
C ASP A 32 -8.78 -2.29 -2.05
N LYS A 33 -9.66 -1.61 -1.30
CA LYS A 33 -10.22 -0.31 -1.71
C LYS A 33 -9.12 0.72 -1.99
N LEU A 34 -8.12 0.81 -1.11
CA LEU A 34 -6.98 1.72 -1.28
C LEU A 34 -6.16 1.36 -2.52
N LYS A 35 -5.94 0.06 -2.77
CA LYS A 35 -5.25 -0.43 -3.95
C LYS A 35 -5.99 -0.03 -5.22
N GLN A 36 -7.31 -0.18 -5.26
CA GLN A 36 -8.13 0.24 -6.41
C GLN A 36 -8.00 1.75 -6.66
N SER A 37 -8.18 2.60 -5.64
CA SER A 37 -8.04 4.05 -5.79
C SER A 37 -6.66 4.50 -6.29
N LEU A 38 -5.60 3.83 -5.85
CA LEU A 38 -4.23 4.16 -6.23
C LEU A 38 -3.81 3.60 -7.61
N SER A 39 -4.53 2.60 -8.13
CA SER A 39 -4.22 1.99 -9.43
C SER A 39 -4.97 2.66 -10.58
N LEU A 40 -5.99 3.47 -10.27
CA LEU A 40 -6.82 4.18 -11.24
C LEU A 40 -6.23 5.55 -11.64
N GLY A 41 -5.17 6.01 -10.96
CA GLY A 41 -4.51 7.30 -11.19
C GLY A 41 -3.05 7.16 -11.56
#